data_AF-A0A7R9Y1P4-F1
#
_entry.id   AF-A0A7R9Y1P4-F1
#
_cell.length_a   1.000
_cell.length_b   1.000
_cell.length_c   1.000
_cell.angle_alpha   90.00
_cell.angle_beta   90.00
_cell.angle_gamma   90.00
#
_symmetry.space_group_name_H-M   'P 1'
#
loop_
_entity.id
_entity.type
_entity.pdbx_description
1 polymer ?
#
loop_
_entity_poly.entity_id
_entity_poly.type
_entity_poly.pdbx_seq_one_letter_code
_entity_poly.pdbx_strand_id
1 'polypeptide(L)'
;AAAAPPPPESVPAGARVWMVRFTGEVHTDYDGYAAALNAYRERKWACRLSGRSGMTFEEAATSEDAASRATRAAVPRALEPTIVSAANFATGSVDAVADAALKRLRATFCVGEEVTVMYEGGAYRCHVVGMAEEDKSVRVAWLVADAPLDE
;
A
#
# COMPACT_ATOMS: atom_id res chain seq x y z
N ALA A 1 10.47 -20.45 7.13
CA ALA A 1 10.93 -20.00 8.44
C ALA A 1 11.63 -18.66 8.24
N ALA A 2 11.09 -17.56 8.79
CA ALA A 2 11.78 -16.28 8.72
C ALA A 2 13.10 -16.40 9.48
N ALA A 3 14.21 -16.02 8.84
CA ALA A 3 15.52 -16.02 9.47
C ALA A 3 15.48 -15.09 10.68
N ALA A 4 16.02 -15.55 11.82
CA ALA A 4 16.13 -14.71 13.00
C ALA A 4 16.94 -13.45 12.64
N PRO A 5 16.46 -12.24 13.00
CA PRO A 5 17.20 -11.02 12.73
C PRO A 5 18.60 -11.10 13.35
N PRO A 6 19.62 -10.51 12.70
CA PRO A 6 20.98 -10.53 13.23
C PRO A 6 20.98 -9.91 14.64
N PRO A 7 21.66 -10.54 15.61
CA PRO A 7 21.72 -9.99 16.96
C PRO A 7 22.38 -8.61 16.94
N PRO A 8 21.91 -7.66 17.75
CA PRO A 8 22.52 -6.32 17.81
C PRO A 8 23.99 -6.42 18.22
N GLU A 9 24.86 -5.60 17.59
CA GLU A 9 26.32 -5.57 17.82
C GLU A 9 26.72 -5.32 19.29
N SER A 10 25.80 -4.84 20.12
CA SER A 10 26.02 -4.56 21.54
C SER A 10 26.04 -5.81 22.42
N VAL A 11 25.66 -6.99 21.91
CA VAL A 11 25.60 -8.22 22.70
C VAL A 11 26.89 -9.03 22.55
N PRO A 12 27.59 -9.37 23.64
CA PRO A 12 28.80 -10.18 23.57
C PRO A 12 28.51 -11.58 23.02
N ALA A 13 29.43 -12.09 22.19
CA ALA A 13 29.30 -13.39 21.56
C ALA A 13 29.16 -14.51 22.61
N GLY A 14 28.05 -15.25 22.57
CA GLY A 14 27.74 -16.34 23.51
C GLY A 14 26.86 -15.95 24.71
N ALA A 15 26.41 -14.70 24.82
CA ALA A 15 25.44 -14.30 25.84
C ALA A 15 24.05 -14.91 25.59
N ARG A 16 23.35 -15.26 26.68
CA ARG A 16 21.93 -15.65 26.59
C ARG A 16 21.10 -14.41 26.31
N VAL A 17 20.26 -14.51 25.29
CA VAL A 17 19.33 -13.45 24.89
C VAL A 17 17.93 -14.02 24.72
N TRP A 18 16.94 -13.17 24.95
CA TRP A 18 15.54 -13.46 24.72
C TRP A 18 15.04 -12.58 23.58
N MET A 19 14.35 -13.17 22.62
CA MET A 19 13.87 -12.47 21.44
C MET A 19 12.36 -12.54 21.34
N VAL A 20 11.73 -11.38 21.11
CA VAL A 20 10.31 -11.30 20.80
C VAL A 20 10.11 -11.74 19.36
N ARG A 21 9.31 -12.81 19.15
CA ARG A 21 9.19 -13.48 17.85
C ARG A 21 8.66 -12.59 16.71
N PHE A 22 7.79 -11.64 17.03
CA PHE A 22 7.06 -10.84 16.04
C PHE A 22 7.65 -9.43 15.83
N THR A 23 8.31 -8.83 16.84
CA THR A 23 9.03 -7.54 16.67
C THR A 23 10.51 -7.72 16.34
N GLY A 24 11.08 -8.90 16.66
CA GLY A 24 12.51 -9.13 16.54
C GLY A 24 13.34 -8.42 17.61
N GLU A 25 12.70 -7.79 18.60
CA GLU A 25 13.40 -7.13 19.71
C GLU A 25 14.17 -8.16 20.55
N VAL A 26 15.42 -7.83 20.85
CA VAL A 26 16.34 -8.69 21.60
C VAL A 26 16.59 -8.07 22.97
N HIS A 27 16.36 -8.85 24.01
CA HIS A 27 16.60 -8.49 25.40
C HIS A 27 17.72 -9.35 25.99
N THR A 28 18.63 -8.71 26.73
CA THR A 28 19.68 -9.38 27.52
C THR A 28 19.21 -9.75 28.92
N ASP A 29 18.03 -9.28 29.33
CA ASP A 29 17.43 -9.54 30.63
C ASP A 29 16.05 -10.21 30.46
N TYR A 30 15.75 -11.16 31.34
CA TYR A 30 14.51 -11.93 31.28
C TYR A 30 13.30 -11.10 31.74
N ASP A 31 13.46 -10.27 32.77
CA ASP A 31 12.36 -9.48 33.29
C ASP A 31 11.93 -8.42 32.28
N GLY A 32 12.89 -7.79 31.60
CA GLY A 32 12.64 -6.90 30.46
C GLY A 32 11.89 -7.60 29.31
N TYR A 33 12.31 -8.81 28.94
CA TYR A 33 11.61 -9.62 27.93
C TYR A 33 10.18 -9.98 28.35
N ALA A 34 9.99 -10.43 29.59
CA ALA A 34 8.69 -10.82 30.12
C ALA A 34 7.72 -9.63 30.19
N ALA A 35 8.21 -8.45 30.59
CA ALA A 35 7.45 -7.21 30.60
C ALA A 35 7.02 -6.79 29.19
N ALA A 36 7.94 -6.81 28.22
CA ALA A 36 7.63 -6.51 26.82
C ALA A 36 6.57 -7.48 26.26
N LEU A 37 6.77 -8.78 26.48
CA LEU A 37 5.84 -9.81 26.02
C LEU A 37 4.43 -9.63 26.61
N ASN A 38 4.33 -9.27 27.89
CA ASN A 38 3.04 -8.98 28.53
C ASN A 38 2.38 -7.73 27.92
N ALA A 39 3.15 -6.65 27.69
CA ALA A 39 2.62 -5.44 27.06
C ALA A 39 2.06 -5.69 25.64
N TYR A 40 2.67 -6.58 24.86
CA TYR A 40 2.17 -6.96 23.53
C TYR A 40 0.92 -7.85 23.57
N ARG A 41 0.73 -8.60 24.66
CA ARG A 41 -0.45 -9.45 24.89
C ARG A 41 -1.64 -8.69 25.43
N GLU A 42 -1.44 -7.48 25.96
CA GLU A 42 -2.54 -6.61 26.37
C GLU A 42 -3.39 -6.22 25.16
N ARG A 43 -4.72 -6.23 25.32
CA ARG A 43 -5.68 -5.83 24.27
C ARG A 43 -5.87 -4.30 24.20
N LYS A 44 -4.77 -3.56 24.18
CA LYS A 44 -4.76 -2.09 24.08
C LYS A 44 -4.38 -1.59 22.69
N TRP A 45 -3.99 -2.49 21.79
CA TRP A 45 -3.51 -2.13 20.46
C TRP A 45 -4.67 -1.91 19.50
N ALA A 46 -4.39 -1.12 18.47
CA ALA A 46 -5.31 -0.84 17.39
C ALA A 46 -4.57 -0.94 16.05
N CYS A 47 -5.27 -1.42 15.03
CA CYS A 47 -4.75 -1.43 13.67
C CYS A 47 -4.74 -0.01 13.11
N ARG A 48 -3.58 0.48 12.68
CA ARG A 48 -3.40 1.83 12.13
C ARG A 48 -4.23 2.10 10.88
N LEU A 49 -4.44 1.09 10.05
CA LEU A 49 -5.15 1.23 8.77
C LEU A 49 -6.66 1.10 8.93
N SER A 50 -7.14 0.12 9.70
CA SER A 50 -8.58 -0.11 9.89
C SER A 50 -9.20 0.68 11.04
N GLY A 51 -8.38 1.18 11.97
CA GLY A 51 -8.83 1.86 13.18
C GLY A 51 -9.47 0.94 14.23
N ARG A 52 -9.56 -0.36 13.98
CA ARG A 52 -10.15 -1.31 14.94
C ARG A 52 -9.23 -1.47 16.15
N SER A 53 -9.76 -1.18 17.33
CA SER A 53 -9.08 -1.26 18.62
C SER A 53 -9.43 -2.54 19.40
N GLY A 54 -8.75 -2.76 20.53
CA GLY A 54 -9.01 -3.89 21.42
C GLY A 54 -8.29 -5.17 21.00
N MET A 55 -7.18 -5.04 20.27
CA MET A 55 -6.39 -6.14 19.75
C MET A 55 -5.10 -6.30 20.54
N THR A 56 -4.53 -7.50 20.51
CA THR A 56 -3.11 -7.72 20.84
C THR A 56 -2.23 -7.15 19.73
N PHE A 57 -0.94 -6.96 20.01
CA PHE A 57 0.00 -6.45 19.01
C PHE A 57 0.07 -7.33 17.76
N GLU A 58 0.10 -8.65 17.93
CA GLU A 58 0.19 -9.61 16.82
C GLU A 58 -1.06 -9.58 15.94
N GLU A 59 -2.25 -9.51 16.55
CA GLU A 59 -3.51 -9.35 15.84
C GLU A 59 -3.56 -8.01 15.07
N ALA A 60 -3.13 -6.92 15.71
CA ALA A 60 -3.08 -5.60 15.08
C ALA A 60 -2.13 -5.59 13.89
N ALA A 61 -0.91 -6.13 14.02
CA ALA A 61 0.07 -6.22 12.95
C ALA A 61 -0.43 -7.08 11.77
N THR A 62 -1.05 -8.23 12.05
CA THR A 62 -1.65 -9.09 11.01
C THR A 62 -2.80 -8.38 10.30
N SER A 63 -3.63 -7.66 11.05
CA SER A 63 -4.73 -6.86 10.51
C SER A 63 -4.23 -5.71 9.63
N GLU A 64 -3.15 -5.04 10.03
CA GLU A 64 -2.50 -3.98 9.23
C GLU A 64 -1.95 -4.52 7.91
N ASP A 65 -1.24 -5.64 7.95
CA ASP A 65 -0.68 -6.27 6.76
C ASP A 65 -1.79 -6.72 5.78
N ALA A 66 -2.89 -7.28 6.29
CA ALA A 66 -4.06 -7.61 5.51
C ALA A 66 -4.74 -6.38 4.91
N ALA A 67 -4.94 -5.32 5.70
CA ALA A 67 -5.52 -4.06 5.25
C ALA A 67 -4.65 -3.38 4.18
N SER A 68 -3.33 -3.37 4.37
CA SER A 68 -2.36 -2.81 3.42
C SER A 68 -2.44 -3.51 2.07
N ARG A 69 -2.47 -4.85 2.06
CA ARG A 69 -2.66 -5.63 0.84
C ARG A 69 -4.00 -5.33 0.17
N ALA A 70 -5.07 -5.27 0.94
CA ALA A 70 -6.40 -4.98 0.40
C ALA A 70 -6.44 -3.58 -0.24
N THR A 71 -5.89 -2.56 0.41
CA THR A 71 -5.79 -1.20 -0.14
C THR A 71 -5.00 -1.17 -1.44
N ARG A 72 -3.82 -1.84 -1.46
CA ARG A 72 -2.98 -1.89 -2.66
C ARG A 72 -3.62 -2.68 -3.81
N ALA A 73 -4.43 -3.68 -3.50
CA ALA A 73 -5.17 -4.44 -4.52
C ALA A 73 -6.36 -3.66 -5.07
N ALA A 74 -7.00 -2.82 -4.24
CA ALA A 74 -8.17 -2.03 -4.64
C ALA A 74 -7.81 -0.83 -5.55
N VAL A 75 -6.62 -0.25 -5.39
CA VAL A 75 -6.17 0.90 -6.19
C VAL A 75 -5.25 0.42 -7.30
N PRO A 76 -5.61 0.58 -8.59
CA PRO A 76 -4.71 0.26 -9.69
C PRO A 76 -3.41 1.06 -9.61
N ARG A 77 -2.29 0.40 -9.84
CA ARG A 77 -0.95 1.03 -9.79
C ARG A 77 -0.80 2.23 -10.71
N ALA A 78 -1.54 2.27 -11.81
CA ALA A 78 -1.56 3.40 -12.74
C ALA A 78 -2.04 4.70 -12.08
N LEU A 79 -2.95 4.61 -11.10
CA LEU A 79 -3.56 5.78 -10.46
C LEU A 79 -2.77 6.25 -9.22
N GLU A 80 -1.92 5.40 -8.64
CA GLU A 80 -1.13 5.70 -7.44
C GLU A 80 -0.35 7.02 -7.56
N PRO A 81 0.39 7.31 -8.66
CA PRO A 81 1.18 8.54 -8.75
C PRO A 81 0.32 9.81 -8.70
N THR A 82 -0.85 9.78 -9.35
CA THR A 82 -1.77 10.92 -9.41
C THR A 82 -2.43 11.15 -8.05
N ILE A 83 -2.86 10.09 -7.38
CA ILE A 83 -3.45 10.17 -6.03
C ILE A 83 -2.41 10.68 -5.03
N VAL A 84 -1.21 10.10 -5.03
CA VAL A 84 -0.13 10.49 -4.12
C VAL A 84 0.27 11.94 -4.37
N SER A 85 0.41 12.37 -5.63
CA SER A 85 0.72 13.76 -5.94
C SER A 85 -0.37 14.74 -5.51
N ALA A 86 -1.64 14.34 -5.52
CA ALA A 86 -2.74 15.18 -5.09
C ALA A 86 -2.86 15.24 -3.56
N ALA A 87 -2.53 14.14 -2.86
CA ALA A 87 -2.59 14.06 -1.41
C ALA A 87 -1.34 14.65 -0.73
N ASN A 88 -0.18 14.49 -1.34
CA ASN A 88 1.07 14.99 -0.78
C ASN A 88 1.05 16.52 -0.73
N PHE A 89 1.40 17.07 0.44
CA PHE A 89 1.36 18.51 0.75
C PHE A 89 -0.03 19.17 0.70
N ALA A 90 -1.11 18.39 0.59
CA ALA A 90 -2.45 18.96 0.67
C ALA A 90 -2.76 19.39 2.11
N THR A 91 -3.30 20.60 2.27
CA THR A 91 -3.62 21.20 3.58
C THR A 91 -5.10 21.13 3.93
N GLY A 92 -5.91 20.47 3.09
CA GLY A 92 -7.36 20.32 3.28
C GLY A 92 -7.74 19.19 4.24
N SER A 93 -9.04 19.07 4.53
CA SER A 93 -9.57 17.85 5.16
C SER A 93 -9.36 16.65 4.24
N VAL A 94 -9.31 15.45 4.82
CA VAL A 94 -9.15 14.20 4.07
C VAL A 94 -10.20 14.08 2.95
N ASP A 95 -11.45 14.44 3.23
CA ASP A 95 -12.54 14.41 2.25
C ASP A 95 -12.29 15.39 1.08
N ALA A 96 -11.87 16.62 1.39
CA ALA A 96 -11.59 17.61 0.35
C ALA A 96 -10.41 17.19 -0.55
N VAL A 97 -9.41 16.54 0.02
CA VAL A 97 -8.26 15.99 -0.72
C VAL A 97 -8.69 14.81 -1.59
N ALA A 98 -9.55 13.92 -1.08
CA ALA A 98 -10.10 12.81 -1.83
C ALA A 98 -10.93 13.30 -3.03
N ASP A 99 -11.79 14.30 -2.83
CA ASP A 99 -12.58 14.90 -3.90
C ASP A 99 -11.71 15.57 -4.97
N ALA A 100 -10.66 16.29 -4.55
CA ALA A 100 -9.71 16.91 -5.47
C ALA A 100 -8.93 15.86 -6.29
N ALA A 101 -8.47 14.79 -5.65
CA ALA A 101 -7.81 13.68 -6.33
C ALA A 101 -8.75 12.99 -7.33
N LEU A 102 -10.00 12.71 -6.93
CA LEU A 102 -11.00 12.09 -7.79
C LEU A 102 -11.34 12.98 -9.00
N LYS A 103 -11.46 14.29 -8.79
CA LYS A 103 -11.69 15.26 -9.88
C LYS A 103 -10.53 15.25 -10.89
N ARG A 104 -9.29 15.14 -10.41
CA ARG A 104 -8.10 15.05 -11.27
C ARG A 104 -8.05 13.74 -12.06
N LEU A 105 -8.34 12.61 -11.42
CA LEU A 105 -8.41 11.30 -12.08
C LEU A 105 -9.49 11.26 -13.16
N ARG A 106 -10.65 11.89 -12.94
CA ARG A 106 -11.72 11.96 -13.95
C ARG A 106 -11.38 12.87 -15.13
N ALA A 107 -10.48 13.83 -14.94
CA ALA A 107 -10.12 14.82 -15.96
C ALA A 107 -8.90 14.41 -16.80
N THR A 108 -8.13 13.41 -16.36
CA THR A 108 -6.85 13.05 -16.99
C THR A 108 -6.62 11.55 -16.89
N PHE A 109 -6.32 10.93 -18.03
CA PHE A 109 -5.88 9.54 -18.08
C PHE A 109 -4.52 9.39 -17.40
N CYS A 110 -4.28 8.29 -16.70
CA CYS A 110 -2.99 8.00 -16.09
C CYS A 110 -2.19 6.99 -16.91
N VAL A 111 -0.86 7.09 -16.91
CA VAL A 111 -0.01 6.11 -17.57
C VAL A 111 -0.19 4.74 -16.90
N GLY A 112 -0.44 3.71 -17.70
CA GLY A 112 -0.75 2.33 -17.29
C GLY A 112 -2.23 2.07 -17.06
N GLU A 113 -3.10 3.07 -17.18
CA GLU A 113 -4.55 2.90 -17.01
C GLU A 113 -5.11 2.04 -18.15
N GLU A 114 -5.96 1.07 -17.81
CA GLU A 114 -6.71 0.26 -18.78
C GLU A 114 -7.92 1.06 -19.25
N VAL A 115 -8.02 1.25 -20.56
CA VAL A 115 -9.09 2.01 -21.20
C VAL A 115 -9.69 1.19 -22.34
N THR A 116 -11.01 1.29 -22.51
CA THR A 116 -11.69 0.74 -23.68
C THR A 116 -11.77 1.79 -24.77
N VAL A 117 -11.15 1.52 -25.91
CA VAL A 117 -11.17 2.41 -27.07
C VAL A 117 -12.14 1.86 -28.10
N MET A 118 -13.04 2.70 -28.57
CA MET A 118 -13.89 2.43 -29.72
C MET A 118 -13.15 2.84 -30.99
N TYR A 119 -12.80 1.87 -31.83
CA TYR A 119 -12.11 2.11 -33.10
C TYR A 119 -12.75 1.28 -34.21
N GLU A 120 -13.12 1.93 -35.32
CA GLU A 120 -13.72 1.29 -36.50
C GLU A 120 -14.90 0.33 -36.19
N GLY A 121 -15.69 0.64 -35.15
CA GLY A 121 -16.84 -0.16 -34.73
C GLY A 121 -16.53 -1.32 -33.78
N GLY A 122 -15.26 -1.55 -33.43
CA GLY A 122 -14.84 -2.52 -32.42
C GLY A 122 -14.42 -1.87 -31.10
N ALA A 123 -14.68 -2.56 -29.98
CA ALA A 123 -14.20 -2.19 -28.66
C ALA A 123 -12.90 -2.95 -28.34
N TYR A 124 -11.84 -2.20 -28.06
CA TYR A 124 -10.52 -2.75 -27.74
C TYR A 124 -10.07 -2.33 -26.35
N ARG A 125 -9.54 -3.27 -25.58
CA ARG A 125 -8.85 -2.96 -24.31
C ARG A 125 -7.43 -2.53 -24.62
N CYS A 126 -7.05 -1.36 -24.10
CA CYS A 126 -5.77 -0.72 -24.33
C CYS A 126 -5.20 -0.21 -23.01
N HIS A 127 -3.88 -0.04 -22.93
CA HIS A 127 -3.22 0.66 -21.82
C HIS A 127 -2.62 1.99 -22.27
N VAL A 128 -2.71 3.01 -21.42
CA VAL A 128 -2.13 4.34 -21.69
C VAL A 128 -0.61 4.31 -21.50
N VAL A 129 0.20 4.48 -22.54
CA VAL A 129 1.69 4.44 -22.41
C VAL A 129 2.31 5.84 -22.19
N GLY A 130 1.60 6.92 -22.51
CA GLY A 130 2.10 8.29 -22.36
C GLY A 130 1.08 9.35 -22.75
N MET A 131 1.39 10.62 -22.49
CA MET A 131 0.60 11.79 -22.88
C MET A 131 1.45 12.73 -23.73
N ALA A 132 0.87 13.36 -24.76
CA ALA A 132 1.54 14.39 -25.55
C ALA A 132 0.83 15.74 -25.36
N GLU A 133 1.60 16.82 -25.19
CA GLU A 133 1.10 18.13 -24.78
C GLU A 133 0.53 19.00 -25.91
N GLU A 134 0.70 18.62 -27.18
CA GLU A 134 0.60 19.60 -28.26
C GLU A 134 -0.81 20.10 -28.63
N ASP A 135 -1.93 19.47 -28.21
CA ASP A 135 -3.24 19.96 -28.72
C ASP A 135 -4.53 19.58 -27.95
N LYS A 136 -4.47 19.39 -26.62
CA LYS A 136 -5.61 18.83 -25.82
C LYS A 136 -6.16 17.50 -26.36
N SER A 137 -5.45 16.88 -27.30
CA SER A 137 -5.74 15.57 -27.85
C SER A 137 -4.85 14.56 -27.13
N VAL A 138 -5.48 13.63 -26.41
CA VAL A 138 -4.78 12.57 -25.71
C VAL A 138 -4.20 11.63 -26.78
N ARG A 139 -2.88 11.61 -26.96
CA ARG A 139 -2.22 10.55 -27.75
C ARG A 139 -2.26 9.27 -26.93
N VAL A 140 -3.27 8.43 -27.17
CA VAL A 140 -3.22 7.01 -26.79
C VAL A 140 -2.12 6.35 -27.60
N ALA A 141 -1.02 5.99 -26.94
CA ALA A 141 -0.01 5.14 -27.54
C ALA A 141 -0.57 3.72 -27.61
N TRP A 142 -0.84 3.26 -28.83
CA TRP A 142 -1.22 1.89 -29.13
C TRP A 142 -0.12 0.96 -28.66
N LEU A 143 -0.46 -0.03 -27.85
CA LEU A 143 0.24 -1.32 -27.87
C LEU A 143 -0.64 -2.39 -27.24
N VAL A 144 -0.93 -3.37 -28.10
CA VAL A 144 -1.61 -4.64 -27.89
C VAL A 144 -3.11 -4.49 -27.61
N ALA A 145 -3.89 -4.51 -28.70
CA ALA A 145 -5.26 -4.96 -28.63
C ALA A 145 -5.25 -6.38 -28.04
N ASP A 146 -5.58 -6.53 -26.77
CA ASP A 146 -5.84 -7.83 -26.14
C ASP A 146 -7.15 -8.39 -26.67
N ALA A 147 -7.12 -8.83 -27.94
CA ALA A 147 -8.23 -9.32 -28.75
C ALA A 147 -9.42 -8.33 -28.85
N PRO A 148 -10.25 -8.42 -29.90
CA PRO A 148 -11.58 -7.84 -29.82
C PRO A 148 -12.31 -8.46 -28.62
N LEU A 149 -12.99 -7.65 -27.82
CA LEU A 149 -14.02 -8.16 -26.91
C LEU A 149 -15.16 -8.67 -27.81
N ASP A 150 -15.16 -9.96 -28.15
CA ASP A 150 -16.29 -10.61 -28.82
C ASP A 150 -17.59 -10.35 -28.03
N GLU A 151 -18.69 -10.08 -28.75
CA GLU A 151 -20.03 -9.77 -28.23
C GLU A 151 -20.58 -10.77 -27.19
#